data_AF-A0A2V9DF22-F1
#
_entry.id   AF-A0A2V9DF22-F1
#
_cell.length_a   1.000
_cell.length_b   1.000
_cell.length_c   1.000
_cell.angle_alpha   90.00
_cell.angle_beta   90.00
_cell.angle_gamma   90.00
#
_symmetry.space_group_name_H-M   'P 1'
#
loop_
_entity.id
_entity.type
_entity.pdbx_description
1 polymer ?
#
loop_
_entity_poly.entity_id
_entity_poly.type
_entity_poly.pdbx_seq_one_letter_code
_entity_poly.pdbx_strand_id
1 'polypeptide(L)'
;HALHDAWRQFVRPAHIKGVIFFLDDLHNFADPRAQGIALALRNQFQEFAIHGVNYSLCFSARSDYFSNIRSFAEPAVRFYDKVYLSSFTLPETREYTAAVFGDSPRIHPLSEWLYAKTFGHPYFLAFVSRQLLALAHGSLVDPEPLWPAIFKRLEHEKFRSDLAQVTEREVQLLRDVARAGNDEVSPRQMTNRYERKYFSRLTEKALLLRVGRGRYKLYHPLFREFLKQTQ
;
A
#
# COMPACT_ATOMS: atom_id res chain seq x y z
N HIS A 1 15.47 -9.16 28.73
CA HIS A 1 15.11 -9.46 30.13
C HIS A 1 13.61 -9.49 30.39
N ALA A 2 12.86 -8.39 30.29
CA ALA A 2 11.41 -8.36 30.61
C ALA A 2 10.56 -9.43 29.88
N LEU A 3 10.79 -9.67 28.59
CA LEU A 3 10.04 -10.68 27.81
C LEU A 3 10.37 -12.12 28.20
N HIS A 4 11.59 -12.39 28.69
CA HIS A 4 11.95 -13.70 29.26
C HIS A 4 11.27 -13.91 30.61
N ASP A 5 11.22 -12.88 31.43
CA ASP A 5 10.54 -12.94 32.73
C ASP A 5 9.04 -13.14 32.53
N ALA A 6 8.44 -12.44 31.57
CA ALA A 6 7.04 -12.62 31.21
C ALA A 6 6.75 -14.06 30.72
N TRP A 7 7.64 -14.65 29.92
CA TRP A 7 7.51 -16.04 29.48
C TRP A 7 7.49 -17.01 30.66
N ARG A 8 8.43 -16.84 31.59
CA ARG A 8 8.62 -17.74 32.74
C ARG A 8 7.51 -17.58 33.78
N GLN A 9 7.09 -16.35 34.05
CA GLN A 9 6.16 -16.03 35.14
C GLN A 9 4.69 -16.15 34.72
N PHE A 10 4.36 -15.89 33.46
CA PHE A 10 2.95 -15.82 33.02
C PHE A 10 2.63 -16.79 31.90
N VAL A 11 3.39 -16.78 30.80
CA VAL A 11 2.99 -17.53 29.59
C VAL A 11 3.11 -19.04 29.78
N ARG A 12 4.27 -19.51 30.26
CA ARG A 12 4.52 -20.93 30.48
C ARG A 12 3.62 -21.53 31.59
N PRO A 13 3.45 -20.87 32.76
CA PRO A 13 2.53 -21.36 33.79
C PRO A 13 1.08 -21.42 33.31
N ALA A 14 0.65 -20.51 32.43
CA ALA A 14 -0.69 -20.53 31.83
C ALA A 14 -0.88 -21.60 30.73
N HIS A 15 0.13 -22.43 30.47
CA HIS A 15 0.12 -23.50 29.44
C HIS A 15 -0.14 -22.98 28.02
N ILE A 16 0.17 -21.71 27.77
CA ILE A 16 0.13 -21.10 26.45
C ILE A 16 1.34 -21.59 25.65
N LYS A 17 1.09 -22.09 24.43
CA LYS A 17 2.13 -22.71 23.60
C LYS A 17 3.06 -21.71 22.92
N GLY A 18 2.65 -20.45 22.79
CA GLY A 18 3.45 -19.39 22.19
C GLY A 18 2.72 -18.05 22.17
N VAL A 19 3.44 -16.98 21.88
CA VAL A 19 2.88 -15.63 21.72
C VAL A 19 3.30 -15.07 20.36
N ILE A 20 2.36 -14.48 19.64
CA ILE A 20 2.62 -13.82 18.36
C ILE A 20 2.50 -12.32 18.56
N PHE A 21 3.55 -11.60 18.19
CA PHE A 21 3.55 -10.15 18.15
C PHE A 21 3.16 -9.68 16.75
N PHE A 22 2.12 -8.85 16.67
CA PHE A 22 1.69 -8.19 15.44
C PHE A 22 2.11 -6.73 15.48
N LEU A 23 2.95 -6.30 14.53
CA LEU A 23 3.39 -4.92 14.38
C LEU A 23 2.89 -4.37 13.05
N ASP A 24 1.96 -3.42 13.11
CA ASP A 24 1.48 -2.76 11.90
C ASP A 24 2.41 -1.60 11.51
N ASP A 25 2.58 -1.41 10.21
CA ASP A 25 3.38 -0.38 9.57
C ASP A 25 4.77 -0.20 10.17
N LEU A 26 5.60 -1.24 10.09
CA LEU A 26 6.97 -1.23 10.65
C LEU A 26 7.84 -0.09 10.07
N HIS A 27 7.47 0.47 8.92
CA HIS A 27 8.13 1.63 8.32
C HIS A 27 7.88 2.95 9.07
N ASN A 28 6.91 3.01 9.98
CA ASN A 28 6.64 4.17 10.84
C ASN A 28 7.58 4.28 12.04
N PHE A 29 8.38 3.24 12.33
CA PHE A 29 9.42 3.35 13.34
C PHE A 29 10.51 4.30 12.83
N ALA A 30 10.45 5.55 13.30
CA ALA A 30 11.24 6.70 12.88
C ALA A 30 12.69 6.65 13.37
N ASP A 31 13.43 5.57 13.08
CA ASP A 31 14.88 5.55 13.23
C ASP A 31 15.53 5.82 11.85
N PRO A 32 16.45 6.80 11.74
CA PRO A 32 17.33 6.97 10.58
C PRO A 32 18.07 5.69 10.15
N ARG A 33 18.07 4.67 11.01
CA ARG A 33 18.56 3.31 10.78
C ARG A 33 17.41 2.29 10.74
N ALA A 34 16.40 2.45 9.88
CA ALA A 34 15.43 1.38 9.58
C ALA A 34 16.09 0.00 9.32
N GLN A 35 17.35 0.02 8.84
CA GLN A 35 18.27 -1.12 8.70
C GLN A 35 18.55 -1.87 10.02
N GLY A 36 18.63 -1.15 11.15
CA GLY A 36 18.89 -1.68 12.48
C GLY A 36 17.69 -2.39 13.09
N ILE A 37 16.47 -2.01 12.73
CA ILE A 37 15.24 -2.60 13.32
C ILE A 37 15.06 -4.05 12.86
N ALA A 38 15.14 -4.33 11.55
CA ALA A 38 15.03 -5.69 11.05
C ALA A 38 16.12 -6.63 11.59
N LEU A 39 17.33 -6.11 11.81
CA LEU A 39 18.45 -6.85 12.41
C LEU A 39 18.28 -7.06 13.91
N ALA A 40 17.83 -6.04 14.64
CA ALA A 40 17.56 -6.12 16.06
C ALA A 40 16.42 -7.12 16.35
N LEU A 41 15.34 -7.04 15.58
CA LEU A 41 14.24 -8.00 15.65
C LEU A 41 14.72 -9.42 15.37
N ARG A 42 15.50 -9.64 14.30
CA ARG A 42 16.08 -10.96 14.01
C ARG A 42 16.89 -11.47 15.20
N ASN A 43 17.85 -10.70 15.69
CA ASN A 43 18.73 -11.12 16.78
C ASN A 43 17.92 -11.47 18.03
N GLN A 44 16.94 -10.65 18.37
CA GLN A 44 16.11 -10.86 19.55
C GLN A 44 15.26 -12.12 19.45
N PHE A 45 14.64 -12.38 18.29
CA PHE A 45 13.81 -13.57 18.09
C PHE A 45 14.63 -14.85 17.92
N GLN A 46 15.85 -14.77 17.40
CA GLN A 46 16.80 -15.88 17.44
C GLN A 46 17.23 -16.22 18.87
N GLU A 47 17.51 -15.21 19.69
CA GLU A 47 17.81 -15.40 21.12
C GLU A 47 16.64 -16.07 21.86
N PHE A 48 15.40 -15.66 21.59
CA PHE A 48 14.22 -16.30 22.16
C PHE A 48 14.14 -17.79 21.80
N ALA A 49 14.38 -18.13 20.54
CA ALA A 49 14.40 -19.53 20.10
C ALA A 49 15.47 -20.36 20.83
N ILE A 50 16.68 -19.81 20.99
CA ILE A 50 17.80 -20.47 21.72
C ILE A 50 17.40 -20.76 23.17
N HIS A 51 16.66 -19.86 23.81
CA HIS A 51 16.22 -20.01 25.20
C HIS A 51 14.88 -20.74 25.37
N GLY A 52 14.34 -21.36 24.31
CA GLY A 52 13.07 -22.08 24.35
C GLY A 52 11.86 -21.18 24.66
N VAL A 53 11.96 -19.89 24.32
CA VAL A 53 10.87 -18.92 24.41
C VAL A 53 10.17 -18.89 23.06
N ASN A 54 8.93 -19.38 23.01
CA ASN A 54 8.20 -19.49 21.74
C ASN A 54 7.44 -18.19 21.42
N TYR A 55 8.21 -17.19 20.98
CA TYR A 55 7.68 -15.95 20.44
C TYR A 55 7.83 -15.90 18.93
N SER A 56 6.78 -15.45 18.24
CA SER A 56 6.79 -15.22 16.79
C SER A 56 6.48 -13.76 16.49
N LEU A 57 6.95 -13.29 15.34
CA LEU A 57 6.74 -11.92 14.89
C LEU A 57 6.04 -11.93 13.54
N CYS A 58 4.98 -11.14 13.42
CA CYS A 58 4.33 -10.80 12.17
C CYS A 58 4.28 -9.28 12.06
N PHE A 59 4.66 -8.72 10.90
CA PHE A 59 4.57 -7.29 10.68
C PHE A 59 4.20 -6.94 9.25
N SER A 60 3.58 -5.79 9.07
CA SER A 60 3.36 -5.17 7.76
C SER A 60 4.42 -4.10 7.50
N ALA A 61 4.81 -3.94 6.23
CA ALA A 61 5.75 -2.92 5.80
C ALA A 61 5.53 -2.60 4.32
N ARG A 62 6.11 -1.49 3.85
CA ARG A 62 6.16 -1.20 2.42
C ARG A 62 6.84 -2.34 1.65
N SER A 63 6.40 -2.57 0.41
CA SER A 63 6.92 -3.66 -0.43
C SER A 63 8.41 -3.55 -0.74
N ASP A 64 8.98 -2.34 -0.66
CA ASP A 64 10.40 -2.07 -0.85
C ASP A 64 11.25 -2.19 0.43
N TYR A 65 10.64 -2.51 1.58
CA TYR A 65 11.31 -2.57 2.88
C TYR A 65 12.57 -3.46 2.87
N PHE A 66 12.44 -4.72 2.43
CA PHE A 66 13.58 -5.64 2.38
C PHE A 66 14.58 -5.35 1.26
N SER A 67 14.18 -4.62 0.21
CA SER A 67 15.09 -4.27 -0.89
C SER A 67 16.21 -3.34 -0.40
N ASN A 68 15.89 -2.45 0.56
CA ASN A 68 16.85 -1.56 1.20
C ASN A 68 17.75 -2.26 2.23
N ILE A 69 17.35 -3.44 2.72
CA ILE A 69 18.08 -4.23 3.73
C ILE A 69 19.01 -5.25 3.08
N ARG A 70 18.63 -5.81 1.91
CA ARG A 70 19.39 -6.86 1.20
C ARG A 70 20.80 -6.42 0.77
N SER A 71 21.00 -5.12 0.54
CA SER A 71 22.32 -4.55 0.22
C SER A 71 23.33 -4.66 1.38
N PHE A 72 22.86 -4.93 2.60
CA PHE A 72 23.69 -4.86 3.81
C PHE A 72 23.65 -6.14 4.66
N ALA A 73 22.54 -6.88 4.68
CA ALA A 73 22.39 -8.06 5.55
C ALA A 73 21.50 -9.16 4.94
N GLU A 74 22.01 -9.82 3.90
CA GLU A 74 21.33 -10.93 3.22
C GLU A 74 20.85 -12.07 4.16
N PRO A 75 21.62 -12.47 5.21
CA PRO A 75 21.15 -13.46 6.18
C PRO A 75 19.93 -13.02 7.00
N ALA A 76 19.76 -11.73 7.27
CA ALA A 76 18.60 -11.22 8.00
C ALA A 76 17.32 -11.26 7.16
N VAL A 77 17.46 -11.09 5.86
CA VAL A 77 16.35 -11.14 4.91
C VAL A 77 15.81 -12.57 4.77
N ARG A 78 16.63 -13.59 4.99
CA ARG A 78 16.21 -15.01 4.95
C ARG A 78 15.50 -15.48 6.23
N PHE A 79 15.60 -14.73 7.33
CA PHE A 79 14.93 -15.06 8.58
C PHE A 79 13.41 -14.92 8.50
N TYR A 80 12.92 -14.04 7.62
CA TYR A 80 11.50 -13.73 7.52
C TYR A 80 10.83 -14.47 6.36
N ASP A 81 9.71 -15.10 6.65
CA ASP A 81 8.72 -15.48 5.64
C ASP A 81 7.99 -14.24 5.14
N LYS A 82 7.84 -14.10 3.82
CA LYS A 82 7.33 -12.88 3.19
C LYS A 82 6.13 -13.19 2.35
N VAL A 83 5.05 -12.46 2.60
CA VAL A 83 3.87 -12.43 1.77
C VAL A 83 3.76 -11.03 1.19
N TYR A 84 3.71 -10.93 -0.14
CA TYR A 84 3.50 -9.65 -0.82
C TYR A 84 2.03 -9.55 -1.21
N LEU A 85 1.37 -8.48 -0.76
CA LEU A 85 0.00 -8.17 -1.16
C LEU A 85 0.03 -7.30 -2.40
N SER A 86 -0.65 -7.75 -3.45
CA SER A 86 -0.84 -7.00 -4.70
C SER A 86 -2.28 -6.52 -4.83
N SER A 87 -2.55 -5.68 -5.84
CA SER A 87 -3.92 -5.48 -6.29
C SER A 87 -4.57 -6.82 -6.65
N PHE A 88 -5.88 -6.88 -6.47
CA PHE A 88 -6.68 -8.01 -6.93
C PHE A 88 -6.58 -8.12 -8.45
N THR A 89 -6.55 -9.36 -8.91
CA THR A 89 -6.78 -9.75 -10.30
C THR A 89 -8.26 -9.58 -10.64
N LEU A 90 -8.61 -9.68 -11.93
CA LEU A 90 -10.01 -9.66 -12.34
C LEU A 90 -10.84 -10.79 -11.70
N PRO A 91 -10.37 -12.06 -11.62
CA PRO A 91 -11.08 -13.11 -10.87
C PRO A 91 -11.30 -12.78 -9.39
N GLU A 92 -10.28 -12.28 -8.68
CA GLU A 92 -10.42 -11.88 -7.27
C GLU A 92 -11.36 -10.68 -7.12
N THR A 93 -11.38 -9.75 -8.09
CA THR A 93 -12.32 -8.63 -8.13
C THR A 93 -13.76 -9.11 -8.35
N ARG A 94 -13.97 -10.15 -9.15
CA ARG A 94 -15.28 -10.81 -9.31
C ARG A 94 -15.74 -11.43 -8.00
N GLU A 95 -14.87 -12.17 -7.32
CA GLU A 95 -15.16 -12.75 -6.00
C GLU A 95 -15.51 -11.67 -4.97
N TYR A 96 -14.70 -10.61 -4.91
CA TYR A 96 -14.97 -9.45 -4.06
C TYR A 96 -16.33 -8.81 -4.39
N THR A 97 -16.63 -8.62 -5.67
CA THR A 97 -17.88 -7.97 -6.11
C THR A 97 -19.09 -8.84 -5.74
N ALA A 98 -19.01 -10.16 -5.93
CA ALA A 98 -20.04 -11.10 -5.51
C ALA A 98 -20.26 -11.09 -3.99
N ALA A 99 -19.18 -11.01 -3.20
CA ALA A 99 -19.27 -10.92 -1.75
C ALA A 99 -19.97 -9.62 -1.27
N VAL A 100 -19.79 -8.52 -2.00
CA VAL A 100 -20.36 -7.21 -1.63
C VAL A 100 -21.78 -7.01 -2.15
N PHE A 101 -22.06 -7.41 -3.39
CA PHE A 101 -23.32 -7.11 -4.08
C PHE A 101 -24.23 -8.33 -4.31
N GLY A 102 -23.79 -9.51 -3.89
CA GLY A 102 -24.44 -10.78 -4.16
C GLY A 102 -23.95 -11.42 -5.47
N ASP A 103 -24.01 -12.74 -5.53
CA ASP A 103 -23.60 -13.49 -6.72
C ASP A 103 -24.78 -13.64 -7.70
N SER A 104 -24.71 -12.94 -8.83
CA SER A 104 -25.66 -13.12 -9.93
C SER A 104 -25.06 -12.72 -11.28
N PRO A 105 -25.57 -13.25 -12.41
CA PRO A 105 -25.11 -12.86 -13.74
C PRO A 105 -25.17 -11.36 -14.04
N ARG A 106 -26.05 -10.62 -13.34
CA ARG A 106 -26.17 -9.16 -13.47
C ARG A 106 -25.01 -8.40 -12.84
N ILE A 107 -24.27 -9.02 -11.93
CA ILE A 107 -23.14 -8.43 -11.21
C ILE A 107 -21.81 -8.63 -11.97
N HIS A 108 -21.76 -9.55 -12.93
CA HIS A 108 -20.55 -9.76 -13.74
C HIS A 108 -20.11 -8.48 -14.49
N PRO A 109 -20.98 -7.74 -15.21
CA PRO A 109 -20.59 -6.47 -15.82
C PRO A 109 -20.10 -5.43 -14.80
N LEU A 110 -20.68 -5.40 -13.59
CA LEU A 110 -20.24 -4.50 -12.52
C LEU A 110 -18.82 -4.83 -12.06
N SER A 111 -18.46 -6.12 -11.94
CA SER A 111 -17.11 -6.52 -11.55
C SER A 111 -16.04 -6.14 -12.58
N GLU A 112 -16.36 -6.27 -13.88
CA GLU A 112 -15.49 -5.80 -14.98
C GLU A 112 -15.31 -4.28 -14.91
N TRP A 113 -16.42 -3.56 -14.70
CA TRP A 113 -16.41 -2.12 -14.57
C TRP A 113 -15.58 -1.65 -13.36
N LEU A 114 -15.76 -2.29 -12.20
CA LEU A 114 -14.98 -2.01 -11.00
C LEU A 114 -13.49 -2.27 -11.22
N TYR A 115 -13.15 -3.40 -11.85
CA TYR A 115 -11.76 -3.70 -12.20
C TYR A 115 -11.19 -2.67 -13.17
N ALA A 116 -11.93 -2.26 -14.21
CA ALA A 116 -11.48 -1.26 -15.16
C ALA A 116 -11.24 0.12 -14.52
N LYS A 117 -12.07 0.55 -13.56
CA LYS A 117 -11.88 1.83 -12.86
C LYS A 117 -10.77 1.78 -11.81
N THR A 118 -10.63 0.65 -11.11
CA THR A 118 -9.79 0.55 -9.90
C THR A 118 -8.52 -0.27 -10.09
N PHE A 119 -8.38 -0.97 -11.20
CA PHE A 119 -7.31 -1.95 -11.47
C PHE A 119 -7.11 -2.93 -10.30
N GLY A 120 -8.22 -3.32 -9.66
CA GLY A 120 -8.25 -4.23 -8.52
C GLY A 120 -7.58 -3.70 -7.25
N HIS A 121 -7.22 -2.43 -7.17
CA HIS A 121 -6.57 -1.88 -5.99
C HIS A 121 -7.55 -1.89 -4.78
N PRO A 122 -7.25 -2.59 -3.67
CA PRO A 122 -8.22 -2.87 -2.61
C PRO A 122 -8.89 -1.62 -2.02
N TYR A 123 -8.11 -0.56 -1.75
CA TYR A 123 -8.66 0.71 -1.27
C TYR A 123 -9.69 1.32 -2.24
N PHE A 124 -9.35 1.45 -3.52
CA PHE A 124 -10.24 2.07 -4.51
C PHE A 124 -11.46 1.19 -4.78
N LEU A 125 -11.28 -0.13 -4.82
CA LEU A 125 -12.37 -1.08 -4.95
C LEU A 125 -13.37 -0.95 -3.78
N ALA A 126 -12.88 -0.98 -2.55
CA ALA A 126 -13.71 -0.80 -1.36
C ALA A 126 -14.41 0.58 -1.32
N PHE A 127 -13.67 1.64 -1.66
CA PHE A 127 -14.22 2.99 -1.72
C PHE A 127 -15.37 3.08 -2.72
N VAL A 128 -15.13 2.69 -3.98
CA VAL A 128 -16.11 2.80 -5.06
C VAL A 128 -17.32 1.92 -4.77
N SER A 129 -17.12 0.68 -4.31
CA SER A 129 -18.23 -0.21 -3.95
C SER A 129 -19.10 0.35 -2.83
N ARG A 130 -18.49 0.93 -1.79
CA ARG A 130 -19.23 1.61 -0.71
C ARG A 130 -20.07 2.77 -1.23
N GLN A 131 -19.54 3.58 -2.15
CA GLN A 131 -20.28 4.68 -2.75
C GLN A 131 -21.44 4.20 -3.62
N LEU A 132 -21.22 3.14 -4.41
CA LEU A 132 -22.26 2.52 -5.21
C LEU A 132 -23.42 2.01 -4.35
N LEU A 133 -23.13 1.30 -3.25
CA LEU A 133 -24.16 0.84 -2.31
C LEU A 133 -24.97 2.01 -1.73
N ALA A 134 -24.31 3.12 -1.40
CA ALA A 134 -24.98 4.29 -0.83
C ALA A 134 -25.88 5.02 -1.84
N LEU A 135 -25.48 5.06 -3.11
CA LEU A 135 -26.18 5.83 -4.17
C LEU A 135 -27.22 5.02 -4.93
N ALA A 136 -27.08 3.70 -5.03
CA ALA A 136 -27.91 2.87 -5.88
C ALA A 136 -29.32 2.58 -5.33
N HIS A 137 -29.59 2.95 -4.07
CA HIS A 137 -30.90 2.79 -3.41
C HIS A 137 -31.61 1.44 -3.69
N GLY A 138 -30.85 0.34 -3.77
CA GLY A 138 -31.37 -1.01 -3.97
C GLY A 138 -31.37 -1.57 -5.40
N SER A 139 -30.94 -0.82 -6.43
CA SER A 139 -30.85 -1.32 -7.80
C SER A 139 -29.61 -0.83 -8.55
N LEU A 140 -28.57 -1.66 -8.60
CA LEU A 140 -27.35 -1.44 -9.39
C LEU A 140 -27.52 -2.02 -10.81
N VAL A 141 -28.18 -1.26 -11.68
CA VAL A 141 -28.31 -1.63 -13.10
C VAL A 141 -27.16 -1.06 -13.94
N ASP A 142 -26.72 0.16 -13.64
CA ASP A 142 -25.61 0.82 -14.34
C ASP A 142 -24.81 1.75 -13.38
N PRO A 143 -23.52 1.48 -13.14
CA PRO A 143 -22.68 2.32 -12.28
C PRO A 143 -22.14 3.58 -12.98
N GLU A 144 -22.15 3.67 -14.32
CA GLU A 144 -21.49 4.77 -15.04
C GLU A 144 -22.11 6.15 -14.74
N PRO A 145 -23.45 6.33 -14.67
CA PRO A 145 -24.05 7.61 -14.31
C PRO A 145 -23.67 8.11 -12.90
N LEU A 146 -23.34 7.19 -12.00
CA LEU A 146 -22.94 7.51 -10.63
C LEU A 146 -21.45 7.89 -10.54
N TRP A 147 -20.64 7.52 -11.55
CA TRP A 147 -19.20 7.70 -11.53
C TRP A 147 -18.74 9.14 -11.26
N PRO A 148 -19.29 10.20 -11.89
CA PRO A 148 -18.84 11.56 -11.62
C PRO A 148 -19.00 11.97 -10.15
N ALA A 149 -20.08 11.56 -9.50
CA ALA A 149 -20.32 11.83 -8.08
C ALA A 149 -19.35 11.05 -7.19
N ILE A 150 -19.13 9.77 -7.49
CA ILE A 150 -18.18 8.90 -6.78
C ILE A 150 -16.76 9.44 -6.90
N PHE A 151 -16.34 9.80 -8.11
CA PHE A 151 -15.01 10.32 -8.37
C PHE A 151 -14.79 11.64 -7.64
N LYS A 152 -15.74 12.58 -7.68
CA LYS A 152 -15.65 13.84 -6.93
C LYS A 152 -15.48 13.63 -5.42
N ARG A 153 -16.13 12.60 -4.85
CA ARG A 153 -15.90 12.23 -3.44
C ARG A 153 -14.50 11.66 -3.22
N LEU A 154 -14.02 10.81 -4.13
CA LEU A 154 -12.66 10.25 -4.07
C LEU A 154 -11.59 11.35 -4.13
N GLU A 155 -11.80 12.37 -4.96
CA GLU A 155 -10.92 13.54 -5.02
C GLU A 155 -10.82 14.23 -3.67
N HIS A 156 -11.96 14.47 -3.02
CA HIS A 156 -12.01 15.18 -1.75
C HIS A 156 -11.45 14.35 -0.60
N GLU A 157 -11.87 13.08 -0.49
CA GLU A 157 -11.54 12.21 0.65
C GLU A 157 -10.11 11.63 0.56
N LYS A 158 -9.56 11.42 -0.65
CA LYS A 158 -8.21 10.83 -0.83
C LYS A 158 -7.23 11.80 -1.48
N PHE A 159 -7.50 12.26 -2.70
CA PHE A 159 -6.47 12.91 -3.51
C PHE A 159 -6.09 14.31 -3.02
N ARG A 160 -7.05 15.10 -2.52
CA ARG A 160 -6.75 16.39 -1.89
C ARG A 160 -5.96 16.23 -0.60
N SER A 161 -6.27 15.21 0.19
CA SER A 161 -5.49 14.87 1.39
C SER A 161 -4.05 14.50 1.02
N ASP A 162 -3.86 13.73 -0.05
CA ASP A 162 -2.52 13.41 -0.57
C ASP A 162 -1.75 14.66 -1.00
N LEU A 163 -2.41 15.58 -1.72
CA LEU A 163 -1.78 16.82 -2.17
C LEU A 163 -1.49 17.81 -1.03
N ALA A 164 -2.27 17.79 0.05
CA ALA A 164 -2.03 18.65 1.21
C ALA A 164 -0.69 18.36 1.91
N GLN A 165 -0.10 17.19 1.70
CA GLN A 165 1.17 16.76 2.30
C GLN A 165 2.39 17.09 1.42
N VAL A 166 2.21 17.74 0.27
CA VAL A 166 3.29 18.06 -0.66
C VAL A 166 3.42 19.56 -0.90
N THR A 167 4.62 19.97 -1.26
CA THR A 167 4.89 21.37 -1.62
C THR A 167 4.36 21.70 -3.01
N GLU A 168 4.13 22.97 -3.33
CA GLU A 168 3.64 23.37 -4.66
C GLU A 168 4.58 22.89 -5.79
N ARG A 169 5.89 22.85 -5.54
CA ARG A 169 6.87 22.33 -6.51
C ARG A 169 6.69 20.83 -6.77
N GLU A 170 6.36 20.07 -5.73
CA GLU A 170 6.06 18.64 -5.82
C GLU A 170 4.71 18.40 -6.52
N VAL A 171 3.69 19.23 -6.27
CA VAL A 171 2.41 19.21 -7.00
C VAL A 171 2.65 19.44 -8.49
N GLN A 172 3.44 20.45 -8.85
CA GLN A 172 3.74 20.74 -10.26
C GLN A 172 4.49 19.59 -10.94
N LEU A 173 5.42 18.94 -10.23
CA LEU A 173 6.06 17.72 -10.71
C LEU A 173 5.03 16.60 -10.95
N LEU A 174 4.13 16.33 -10.00
CA LEU A 174 3.08 15.30 -10.16
C LEU A 174 2.18 15.58 -11.36
N ARG A 175 1.79 16.85 -11.58
CA ARG A 175 1.02 17.28 -12.75
C ARG A 175 1.78 17.08 -14.05
N ASP A 176 3.06 17.45 -14.10
CA ASP A 176 3.90 17.25 -15.28
C ASP A 176 4.06 15.75 -15.59
N VAL A 177 4.22 14.90 -14.56
CA VAL A 177 4.24 13.44 -14.71
C VAL A 177 2.91 12.90 -15.24
N ALA A 178 1.78 13.41 -14.75
CA ALA A 178 0.46 13.00 -15.23
C ALA A 178 0.26 13.35 -16.72
N ARG A 179 0.86 14.45 -17.21
CA ARG A 179 0.76 14.93 -18.59
C ARG A 179 1.69 14.22 -19.57
N ALA A 180 2.78 13.64 -19.10
CA ALA A 180 3.82 13.03 -19.94
C ALA A 180 3.33 11.88 -20.85
N GLY A 181 2.08 11.41 -20.68
CA GLY A 181 1.44 10.39 -21.49
C GLY A 181 1.95 8.97 -21.21
N ASN A 182 3.25 8.83 -20.91
CA ASN A 182 3.88 7.59 -20.52
C ASN A 182 3.45 7.16 -19.11
N ASP A 183 3.24 5.86 -18.92
CA ASP A 183 2.99 5.30 -17.59
C ASP A 183 4.22 5.41 -16.69
N GLU A 184 5.42 5.36 -17.27
CA GLU A 184 6.69 5.53 -16.58
C GLU A 184 7.42 6.79 -17.04
N VAL A 185 8.00 7.51 -16.08
CA VAL A 185 8.82 8.70 -16.31
C VAL A 185 10.20 8.52 -15.72
N SER A 186 11.20 9.07 -16.41
CA SER A 186 12.56 9.20 -15.92
C SER A 186 12.82 10.65 -15.53
N PRO A 187 13.56 10.91 -14.41
CA PRO A 187 14.02 12.27 -14.09
C PRO A 187 14.81 12.90 -15.23
N ARG A 188 15.46 12.09 -16.09
CA ARG A 188 16.19 12.58 -17.26
C ARG A 188 15.27 13.10 -18.37
N GLN A 189 14.04 12.60 -18.45
CA GLN A 189 13.04 13.11 -19.40
C GLN A 189 12.42 14.43 -18.91
N MET A 190 12.54 14.71 -17.61
CA MET A 190 12.04 15.93 -16.96
C MET A 190 13.18 16.94 -16.64
N THR A 191 14.37 16.75 -17.22
CA THR A 191 15.58 17.51 -16.88
C THR A 191 15.39 19.01 -17.12
N ASN A 192 16.00 19.83 -16.27
CA ASN A 192 15.93 21.30 -16.13
C ASN A 192 14.73 21.88 -15.37
N ARG A 193 13.69 21.10 -15.03
CA ARG A 193 12.61 21.58 -14.15
C ARG A 193 12.69 21.09 -12.71
N TYR A 194 13.17 19.88 -12.44
CA TYR A 194 13.09 19.32 -11.08
C TYR A 194 14.39 18.66 -10.63
N GLU A 195 14.77 18.94 -9.39
CA GLU A 195 15.85 18.23 -8.72
C GLU A 195 15.45 16.79 -8.41
N ARG A 196 16.43 15.87 -8.45
CA ARG A 196 16.20 14.44 -8.17
C ARG A 196 15.59 14.18 -6.78
N LYS A 197 15.87 15.05 -5.81
CA LYS A 197 15.34 14.96 -4.44
C LYS A 197 13.80 14.91 -4.41
N TYR A 198 13.12 15.62 -5.31
CA TYR A 198 11.65 15.63 -5.36
C TYR A 198 11.07 14.26 -5.73
N PHE A 199 11.74 13.50 -6.60
CA PHE A 199 11.32 12.13 -6.91
C PHE A 199 11.49 11.19 -5.72
N SER A 200 12.56 11.33 -4.93
CA SER A 200 12.76 10.56 -3.69
C SER A 200 11.66 10.85 -2.68
N ARG A 201 11.42 12.14 -2.38
CA ARG A 201 10.41 12.58 -1.42
C ARG A 201 9.01 12.13 -1.80
N LEU A 202 8.65 12.20 -3.08
CA LEU A 202 7.36 11.70 -3.56
C LEU A 202 7.24 10.16 -3.52
N THR A 203 8.37 9.44 -3.59
CA THR A 203 8.40 7.98 -3.39
C THR A 203 8.28 7.61 -1.91
N GLU A 204 8.87 8.41 -1.02
CA GLU A 204 8.71 8.28 0.44
C GLU A 204 7.25 8.51 0.85
N LYS A 205 6.60 9.52 0.26
CA LYS A 205 5.16 9.82 0.44
C LYS A 205 4.21 8.86 -0.31
N ALA A 206 4.74 7.84 -0.97
CA ALA A 206 3.98 6.86 -1.75
C ALA A 206 3.08 7.45 -2.86
N LEU A 207 3.41 8.65 -3.36
CA LEU A 207 2.70 9.28 -4.49
C LEU A 207 3.32 8.92 -5.84
N LEU A 208 4.62 8.60 -5.82
CA LEU A 208 5.33 7.94 -6.92
C LEU A 208 5.79 6.55 -6.49
N LEU A 209 5.72 5.61 -7.44
CA LEU A 209 6.24 4.27 -7.30
C LEU A 209 7.46 4.11 -8.18
N ARG A 210 8.54 3.57 -7.61
CA ARG A 210 9.74 3.24 -8.36
C ARG A 210 9.57 1.87 -9.01
N VAL A 211 9.55 1.85 -10.34
CA VAL A 211 9.34 0.63 -11.16
C VAL A 211 10.63 0.07 -11.75
N GLY A 212 11.71 0.86 -11.69
CA GLY A 212 13.02 0.44 -12.15
C GLY A 212 14.11 1.43 -11.78
N ARG A 213 15.31 1.24 -12.33
CA ARG A 213 16.43 2.16 -12.11
C ARG A 213 16.13 3.52 -12.75
N GLY A 214 15.77 4.49 -11.91
CA GLY A 214 15.46 5.85 -12.35
C GLY A 214 14.16 5.96 -13.15
N ARG A 215 13.24 4.99 -13.02
CA ARG A 215 11.90 5.02 -13.62
C ARG A 215 10.85 5.04 -12.52
N TYR A 216 9.90 5.95 -12.66
CA TYR A 216 8.84 6.21 -11.68
C TYR A 216 7.49 6.25 -12.37
N LYS A 217 6.44 5.87 -11.66
CA LYS A 217 5.04 6.07 -12.09
C LYS A 217 4.22 6.66 -10.96
N LEU A 218 3.08 7.28 -11.29
CA LEU A 218 2.09 7.66 -10.27
C LEU A 218 1.55 6.40 -9.60
N TYR A 219 1.19 6.51 -8.32
CA TYR A 219 0.75 5.36 -7.55
C TYR A 219 -0.55 4.73 -8.06
N HIS A 220 -1.42 5.52 -8.70
CA HIS A 220 -2.68 5.02 -9.25
C HIS A 220 -3.16 5.80 -10.49
N PRO A 221 -3.80 5.14 -11.48
CA PRO A 221 -4.39 5.81 -12.65
C PRO A 221 -5.47 6.84 -12.32
N LEU A 222 -6.35 6.57 -11.35
CA LEU A 222 -7.36 7.54 -10.92
C LEU A 222 -6.74 8.83 -10.36
N PHE A 223 -5.59 8.73 -9.70
CA PHE A 223 -4.87 9.91 -9.22
C PHE A 223 -4.29 10.73 -10.39
N ARG A 224 -3.81 10.05 -11.44
CA ARG A 224 -3.39 10.70 -12.69
C ARG A 224 -4.54 11.46 -13.34
N GLU A 225 -5.73 10.87 -13.38
CA GLU A 225 -6.93 11.51 -13.93
C GLU A 225 -7.28 12.78 -13.16
N PHE A 226 -7.32 12.71 -11.84
CA PHE A 226 -7.54 13.87 -10.97
C PHE A 226 -6.52 15.00 -11.20
N LEU A 227 -5.22 14.66 -11.31
CA LEU A 227 -4.15 15.64 -11.57
C LEU A 227 -4.28 16.33 -12.93
N LYS A 228 -4.91 15.69 -13.92
CA LYS A 228 -5.19 16.28 -15.24
C LYS A 228 -6.37 17.25 -15.19
N GLN A 229 -7.37 16.98 -14.35
CA GLN A 229 -8.59 17.79 -14.21
C GLN A 229 -8.38 19.07 -13.37
N THR A 230 -7.52 19.01 -12.35
CA THR A 230 -7.36 20.09 -11.37
C THR A 230 -6.31 21.12 -11.83
N GLN A 231 -6.74 22.09 -12.64
CA GLN A 231 -6.01 23.30 -13.00
C GLN A 231 -6.50 24.50 -12.20
#